data_AF-X0PFB5-F1
#
_entry.id   AF-X0PFB5-F1
#
_cell.length_a   1.000
_cell.length_b   1.000
_cell.length_c   1.000
_cell.angle_alpha   90.00
_cell.angle_beta   90.00
_cell.angle_gamma   90.00
#
_symmetry.space_group_name_H-M   'P 1'
#
loop_
_entity.id
_entity.type
_entity.pdbx_description
1 polymer ?
#
loop_
_entity_poly.entity_id
_entity_poly.type
_entity_poly.pdbx_seq_one_letter_code
_entity_poly.pdbx_strand_id
1 'polypeptide(L)'
;MDLFKIPKATFLTEFRYQSIRLGETVYSLRLPIPTLAELNVLINQLKANQKAYLSHLKVAEIIDWIDQAIQCWTNPKCPQRQLAIKLLPVITGYNAETIKLEIKRFIRIFRKKELLRFVDNELNQPEILDDFHPQKSGSLTKAFGPQTIFNVFSGNIPGLQIWPLIMGTLVKAASLGKTSMAEPLLPVLFVQTLAQINPRLADCMAILPWKGGTQSLESVAATQTGATIVYGSDKAVGSIQPLVPSSKPFLHYGYKISFSMIGREALTPEHYPQTIKRAVEDIAVYDQQSCLSTQAIFIERGGSISPLAAAKLIAAELANYQLKRPRAVLTNPEAAAINRTRNQYQLRSLNDSTIQVLASRQNTDWTVVYHAKAGFTNSPLNRFVHIFQIDQLENVPRYLNDYQPYLQSCGMAVDPNRLYSLADRLGEIGIDRICSLGEMTRARPGWHHDGHFNLLDLLHFVDVEPSMEAYAERLDPDVE
;
A
#
# COMPACT_ATOMS: atom_id res chain seq x y z
N MET A 1 21.70 15.88 0.98
CA MET A 1 20.66 15.30 0.13
C MET A 1 19.32 15.76 0.66
N ASP A 2 18.44 16.19 -0.23
CA ASP A 2 17.10 16.64 0.13
C ASP A 2 16.17 15.46 0.35
N LEU A 3 15.49 15.44 1.49
CA LEU A 3 14.36 14.55 1.75
C LEU A 3 13.04 15.22 1.34
N PHE A 4 13.09 16.04 0.30
CA PHE A 4 11.93 16.70 -0.28
C PHE A 4 12.17 16.96 -1.76
N LYS A 5 11.08 17.12 -2.52
CA LYS A 5 11.07 17.62 -3.89
C LYS A 5 9.87 18.53 -4.04
N ILE A 6 10.10 19.78 -4.39
CA ILE A 6 9.06 20.78 -4.65
C ILE A 6 9.20 21.32 -6.08
N PRO A 7 8.18 21.98 -6.65
CA PRO A 7 8.27 22.63 -7.96
C PRO A 7 9.40 23.67 -7.99
N LYS A 8 10.08 23.80 -9.13
CA LYS A 8 11.25 24.71 -9.26
C LYS A 8 10.95 26.18 -8.93
N ALA A 9 9.71 26.63 -9.15
CA ALA A 9 9.28 28.01 -8.88
C ALA A 9 8.95 28.29 -7.40
N THR A 10 9.18 27.32 -6.52
CA THR A 10 8.91 27.46 -5.07
C THR A 10 10.19 27.31 -4.27
N PHE A 11 10.25 27.96 -3.11
CA PHE A 11 11.38 27.88 -2.20
C PHE A 11 10.89 27.66 -0.77
N LEU A 12 11.74 27.01 0.02
CA LEU A 12 11.56 26.81 1.46
C LEU A 12 12.74 27.48 2.16
N THR A 13 12.49 28.12 3.28
CA THR A 13 13.46 28.99 3.95
C THR A 13 14.14 28.30 5.14
N GLU A 14 13.39 27.47 5.88
CA GLU A 14 13.90 26.80 7.08
C GLU A 14 14.15 25.31 6.87
N PHE A 15 15.29 24.83 7.35
CA PHE A 15 15.70 23.44 7.24
C PHE A 15 16.35 22.93 8.53
N ARG A 16 16.10 21.66 8.83
CA ARG A 16 16.90 20.87 9.78
C ARG A 16 17.72 19.84 9.03
N TYR A 17 18.81 19.42 9.68
CA TYR A 17 19.74 18.44 9.12
C TYR A 17 19.82 17.21 10.02
N GLN A 18 19.87 16.03 9.39
CA GLN A 18 20.10 14.77 10.06
C GLN A 18 21.26 14.06 9.37
N SER A 19 22.23 13.56 10.14
CA SER A 19 23.36 12.84 9.60
C SER A 19 23.13 11.33 9.68
N ILE A 20 23.36 10.62 8.57
CA ILE A 20 23.41 9.16 8.52
C ILE A 20 24.83 8.74 8.15
N ARG A 21 25.45 7.89 8.98
CA ARG A 21 26.77 7.32 8.69
C ARG A 21 26.64 5.95 8.06
N LEU A 22 27.30 5.75 6.92
CA LEU A 22 27.39 4.49 6.19
C LEU A 22 28.85 4.18 5.87
N GLY A 23 29.46 3.33 6.70
CA GLY A 23 30.91 3.12 6.69
C GLY A 23 31.65 4.43 6.96
N GLU A 24 32.50 4.83 6.01
CA GLU A 24 33.27 6.08 6.07
C GLU A 24 32.49 7.29 5.51
N THR A 25 31.38 7.08 4.81
CA THR A 25 30.59 8.17 4.22
C THR A 25 29.57 8.70 5.22
N VAL A 26 29.50 10.02 5.41
CA VAL A 26 28.43 10.70 6.15
C VAL A 26 27.49 11.38 5.16
N TYR A 27 26.22 11.00 5.21
CA TYR A 27 25.14 11.62 4.45
C TYR A 27 24.46 12.68 5.32
N SER A 28 24.54 13.94 4.92
CA SER A 28 23.71 15.01 5.51
C SER A 28 22.36 15.06 4.79
N LEU A 29 21.30 14.73 5.51
CA LEU A 29 19.91 14.74 5.06
C LEU A 29 19.29 16.08 5.43
N ARG A 30 18.80 16.82 4.43
CA ARG A 30 18.15 18.12 4.61
C ARG A 30 16.64 17.92 4.60
N LEU A 31 15.97 18.30 5.69
CA LEU A 31 14.53 18.24 5.83
C LEU A 31 13.97 19.65 6.00
N PRO A 32 12.92 20.03 5.25
CA PRO A 32 12.31 21.34 5.41
C PRO A 32 11.49 21.44 6.70
N ILE A 33 11.31 22.66 7.19
CA ILE A 33 10.34 23.01 8.21
C ILE A 33 9.35 23.98 7.54
N PRO A 34 8.33 23.46 6.83
CA PRO A 34 7.46 24.30 6.04
C PRO A 34 6.58 25.19 6.92
N THR A 35 6.52 26.47 6.60
CA THR A 35 5.57 27.41 7.18
C THR A 35 4.21 27.32 6.48
N LEU A 36 3.17 27.88 7.11
CA LEU A 36 1.85 27.95 6.50
C LEU A 36 1.85 28.76 5.19
N ALA A 37 2.61 29.87 5.16
CA ALA A 37 2.72 30.73 3.98
C ALA A 37 3.38 30.00 2.81
N GLU A 38 4.48 29.30 3.06
CA GLU A 38 5.16 28.49 2.03
C GLU A 38 4.26 27.36 1.51
N LEU A 39 3.49 26.71 2.39
CA LEU A 39 2.55 25.66 1.99
C LEU A 39 1.43 26.20 1.09
N ASN A 40 0.88 27.39 1.39
CA ASN A 40 -0.10 28.06 0.53
C ASN A 40 0.47 28.36 -0.86
N VAL A 41 1.67 28.95 -0.93
CA VAL A 41 2.36 29.23 -2.19
C VAL A 41 2.59 27.94 -2.98
N LEU A 42 3.02 26.88 -2.31
CA LEU A 42 3.25 25.56 -2.90
C LEU A 42 1.97 24.97 -3.51
N ILE A 43 0.86 25.00 -2.78
CA ILE A 43 -0.45 24.50 -3.26
C ILE A 43 -0.91 25.29 -4.48
N ASN A 44 -0.78 26.62 -4.46
CA ASN A 44 -1.15 27.46 -5.60
C ASN A 44 -0.27 27.19 -6.82
N GLN A 45 1.04 26.97 -6.63
CA GLN A 45 1.93 26.60 -7.71
C GLN A 45 1.57 25.23 -8.30
N LEU A 46 1.19 24.25 -7.47
CA LEU A 46 0.74 22.93 -7.94
C LEU A 46 -0.51 23.04 -8.81
N LYS A 47 -1.50 23.85 -8.40
CA LYS A 47 -2.71 24.13 -9.18
C LYS A 47 -2.38 24.77 -10.54
N ALA A 48 -1.48 25.75 -10.54
CA ALA A 48 -1.04 26.42 -11.76
C ALA A 48 -0.32 25.46 -12.71
N ASN A 49 0.59 24.63 -12.20
CA ASN A 49 1.34 23.66 -12.99
C ASN A 49 0.43 22.57 -13.56
N GLN A 50 -0.54 22.08 -12.78
CA GLN A 50 -1.51 21.10 -13.25
C GLN A 50 -2.34 21.68 -14.40
N LYS A 51 -2.88 22.89 -14.23
CA LYS A 51 -3.68 23.56 -15.26
C LYS A 51 -2.85 23.81 -16.52
N ALA A 52 -1.61 24.27 -16.38
CA ALA A 52 -0.77 24.63 -17.53
C ALA A 52 -0.12 23.43 -18.25
N TYR A 53 -0.18 22.22 -17.67
CA TYR A 53 0.51 21.07 -18.26
C TYR A 53 -0.24 19.75 -18.08
N LEU A 54 -0.34 19.23 -16.85
CA LEU A 54 -0.83 17.87 -16.60
C LEU A 54 -2.27 17.66 -17.08
N SER A 55 -3.14 18.67 -16.94
CA SER A 55 -4.54 18.59 -17.39
C SER A 55 -4.71 18.41 -18.91
N HIS A 56 -3.69 18.79 -19.70
CA HIS A 56 -3.71 18.72 -21.15
C HIS A 56 -3.09 17.44 -21.71
N LEU A 57 -2.41 16.64 -20.89
CA LEU A 57 -1.83 15.38 -21.34
C LEU A 57 -2.91 14.34 -21.56
N LYS A 58 -2.74 13.52 -22.59
CA LYS A 58 -3.52 12.29 -22.74
C LYS A 58 -3.09 11.27 -21.69
N VAL A 59 -4.02 10.42 -21.24
CA VAL A 59 -3.72 9.37 -20.26
C VAL A 59 -2.62 8.44 -20.77
N ALA A 60 -2.58 8.16 -22.07
CA ALA A 60 -1.50 7.38 -22.70
C ALA A 60 -0.12 8.05 -22.56
N GLU A 61 -0.02 9.38 -22.71
CA GLU A 61 1.23 10.12 -22.52
C GLU A 61 1.68 10.10 -21.06
N ILE A 62 0.74 10.22 -20.13
CA ILE A 62 1.02 10.10 -18.69
C ILE A 62 1.61 8.72 -18.37
N ILE A 63 1.00 7.65 -18.90
CA ILE A 63 1.50 6.28 -18.75
C ILE A 63 2.92 6.15 -19.31
N ASP A 64 3.22 6.75 -20.45
CA ASP A 64 4.56 6.72 -21.06
C ASP A 64 5.61 7.43 -20.22
N TRP A 65 5.29 8.58 -19.63
CA TRP A 65 6.21 9.28 -18.73
C TRP A 65 6.48 8.50 -17.44
N ILE A 66 5.45 7.89 -16.87
CA ILE A 66 5.59 7.02 -15.70
C ILE A 66 6.44 5.79 -16.06
N ASP A 67 6.16 5.13 -17.19
CA ASP A 67 6.91 3.94 -17.60
C ASP A 67 8.40 4.24 -17.83
N GLN A 68 8.76 5.40 -18.38
CA GLN A 68 10.17 5.79 -18.49
C GLN A 68 10.87 5.89 -17.12
N ALA A 69 10.19 6.43 -16.10
CA ALA A 69 10.72 6.43 -14.73
C ALA A 69 10.86 4.99 -14.21
N ILE A 70 9.83 4.16 -14.41
CA ILE A 70 9.85 2.75 -14.02
C ILE A 70 10.97 1.97 -14.72
N GLN A 71 11.24 2.23 -16.00
CA GLN A 71 12.36 1.66 -16.74
C GLN A 71 13.70 2.01 -16.08
N CYS A 72 13.92 3.28 -15.70
CA CYS A 72 15.09 3.67 -14.89
C CYS A 72 15.14 2.83 -13.61
N TRP A 73 14.08 2.82 -12.80
CA TRP A 73 14.06 2.07 -11.54
C TRP A 73 14.22 0.55 -11.73
N THR A 74 13.84 -0.02 -12.87
CA THR A 74 14.11 -1.42 -13.16
C THR A 74 15.57 -1.71 -13.50
N ASN A 75 16.32 -0.71 -13.96
CA ASN A 75 17.76 -0.76 -14.25
C ASN A 75 18.58 -0.66 -12.94
N PRO A 76 19.48 -1.63 -12.63
CA PRO A 76 20.34 -1.57 -11.45
C PRO A 76 21.31 -0.37 -11.40
N LYS A 77 21.53 0.30 -12.54
CA LYS A 77 22.41 1.48 -12.66
C LYS A 77 21.70 2.82 -12.46
N CYS A 78 20.38 2.83 -12.27
CA CYS A 78 19.64 4.07 -12.04
C CYS A 78 20.11 4.73 -10.72
N PRO A 79 20.64 5.96 -10.74
CA PRO A 79 21.27 6.58 -9.57
C PRO A 79 20.34 6.68 -8.36
N GLN A 80 19.08 7.07 -8.58
CA GLN A 80 18.07 7.18 -7.53
C GLN A 80 17.79 5.81 -6.89
N ARG A 81 17.73 4.74 -7.68
CA ARG A 81 17.57 3.39 -7.14
C ARG A 81 18.77 2.95 -6.31
N GLN A 82 20.00 3.23 -6.78
CA GLN A 82 21.20 2.89 -6.00
C GLN A 82 21.22 3.62 -4.66
N LEU A 83 20.80 4.89 -4.66
CA LEU A 83 20.68 5.70 -3.46
C LEU A 83 19.61 5.16 -2.51
N ALA A 84 18.44 4.75 -3.04
CA ALA A 84 17.39 4.10 -2.27
C ALA A 84 17.86 2.80 -1.61
N ILE A 85 18.48 1.89 -2.38
CA ILE A 85 19.01 0.62 -1.87
C ILE A 85 20.07 0.85 -0.78
N LYS A 86 20.88 1.90 -0.90
CA LYS A 86 21.92 2.23 0.07
C LYS A 86 21.35 2.82 1.37
N LEU A 87 20.39 3.75 1.27
CA LEU A 87 19.95 4.56 2.41
C LEU A 87 18.71 4.01 3.12
N LEU A 88 17.76 3.41 2.40
CA LEU A 88 16.52 2.91 3.01
C LEU A 88 16.75 1.88 4.11
N PRO A 89 17.71 0.93 4.03
CA PRO A 89 17.96 -0.01 5.12
C PRO A 89 18.29 0.68 6.44
N VAL A 90 19.03 1.80 6.39
CA VAL A 90 19.40 2.55 7.60
C VAL A 90 18.30 3.50 8.05
N ILE A 91 17.54 4.08 7.11
CA ILE A 91 16.41 4.96 7.43
C ILE A 91 15.27 4.17 8.08
N THR A 92 14.98 2.98 7.55
CA THR A 92 13.78 2.20 7.89
C THR A 92 14.06 1.02 8.81
N GLY A 93 15.32 0.62 8.96
CA GLY A 93 15.74 -0.56 9.73
C GLY A 93 15.57 -1.89 8.99
N TYR A 94 14.90 -1.92 7.83
CA TYR A 94 14.73 -3.15 7.07
C TYR A 94 16.05 -3.71 6.54
N ASN A 95 16.13 -5.03 6.45
CA ASN A 95 17.27 -5.71 5.84
C ASN A 95 17.51 -5.26 4.38
N ALA A 96 18.79 -5.03 4.03
CA ALA A 96 19.17 -4.49 2.73
C ALA A 96 18.77 -5.37 1.54
N GLU A 97 18.86 -6.69 1.66
CA GLU A 97 18.42 -7.60 0.60
C GLU A 97 16.90 -7.63 0.46
N THR A 98 16.16 -7.46 1.56
CA THR A 98 14.70 -7.28 1.54
C THR A 98 14.33 -6.01 0.77
N ILE A 99 14.92 -4.86 1.12
CA ILE A 99 14.69 -3.59 0.41
C ILE A 99 15.01 -3.72 -1.08
N LYS A 100 16.17 -4.28 -1.42
CA LYS A 100 16.62 -4.46 -2.80
C LYS A 100 15.69 -5.36 -3.61
N LEU A 101 15.21 -6.45 -3.02
CA LEU A 101 14.30 -7.40 -3.66
C LEU A 101 12.91 -6.80 -3.83
N GLU A 102 12.35 -6.21 -2.76
CA GLU A 102 10.98 -5.74 -2.77
C GLU A 102 10.81 -4.46 -3.59
N ILE A 103 11.76 -3.51 -3.57
CA ILE A 103 11.72 -2.39 -4.52
C ILE A 103 11.76 -2.88 -5.97
N LYS A 104 12.61 -3.87 -6.27
CA LYS A 104 12.72 -4.44 -7.62
C LYS A 104 11.38 -5.05 -8.07
N ARG A 105 10.67 -5.74 -7.17
CA ARG A 105 9.37 -6.36 -7.41
C ARG A 105 8.27 -5.32 -7.54
N PHE A 106 8.14 -4.46 -6.53
CA PHE A 106 7.11 -3.44 -6.42
C PHE A 106 7.10 -2.50 -7.63
N ILE A 107 8.25 -1.92 -8.01
CA ILE A 107 8.32 -1.01 -9.17
C ILE A 107 7.82 -1.66 -10.48
N ARG A 108 7.93 -2.98 -10.64
CA ARG A 108 7.50 -3.66 -11.89
C ARG A 108 6.00 -3.72 -12.06
N ILE A 109 5.24 -3.54 -10.99
CA ILE A 109 3.79 -3.47 -11.06
C ILE A 109 3.33 -2.17 -11.74
N PHE A 110 4.22 -1.20 -11.96
CA PHE A 110 3.89 0.04 -12.67
C PHE A 110 4.49 0.13 -14.08
N ARG A 111 4.91 -1.01 -14.66
CA ARG A 111 5.29 -1.01 -16.08
C ARG A 111 4.09 -0.62 -16.94
N LYS A 112 4.35 -0.04 -18.11
CA LYS A 112 3.32 0.41 -19.07
C LYS A 112 2.17 -0.58 -19.22
N LYS A 113 2.45 -1.86 -19.47
CA LYS A 113 1.42 -2.90 -19.61
C LYS A 113 0.52 -3.07 -18.38
N GLU A 114 1.06 -2.88 -17.18
CA GLU A 114 0.31 -3.03 -15.94
C GLU A 114 -0.45 -1.73 -15.60
N LEU A 115 0.07 -0.56 -15.98
CA LEU A 115 -0.65 0.71 -15.91
C LEU A 115 -1.83 0.75 -16.89
N LEU A 116 -1.65 0.25 -18.11
CA LEU A 116 -2.74 0.13 -19.08
C LEU A 116 -3.86 -0.76 -18.53
N ARG A 117 -3.50 -1.93 -17.96
CA ARG A 117 -4.47 -2.80 -17.27
C ARG A 117 -5.13 -2.12 -16.09
N PHE A 118 -4.38 -1.32 -15.33
CA PHE A 118 -4.94 -0.60 -14.20
C PHE A 118 -6.05 0.35 -14.65
N VAL A 119 -5.77 1.20 -15.64
CA VAL A 119 -6.77 2.15 -16.14
C VAL A 119 -7.95 1.42 -16.78
N ASP A 120 -7.69 0.42 -17.63
CA ASP A 120 -8.72 -0.39 -18.31
C ASP A 120 -9.63 -1.15 -17.34
N ASN A 121 -9.09 -1.63 -16.22
CA ASN A 121 -9.86 -2.40 -15.23
C ASN A 121 -10.90 -1.54 -14.49
N GLU A 122 -10.69 -0.23 -14.39
CA GLU A 122 -11.63 0.69 -13.73
C GLU A 122 -12.40 1.57 -14.72
N LEU A 123 -11.84 1.85 -15.91
CA LEU A 123 -12.45 2.64 -16.97
C LEU A 123 -12.54 1.79 -18.23
N ASN A 124 -13.74 1.28 -18.53
CA ASN A 124 -14.00 0.49 -19.75
C ASN A 124 -13.63 1.22 -21.06
N GLN A 125 -13.49 2.55 -21.01
CA GLN A 125 -13.00 3.39 -22.11
C GLN A 125 -12.08 4.46 -21.52
N PRO A 126 -10.77 4.19 -21.34
CA PRO A 126 -9.82 5.12 -20.71
C PRO A 126 -9.77 6.51 -21.33
N GLU A 127 -10.11 6.64 -22.62
CA GLU A 127 -10.09 7.88 -23.38
C GLU A 127 -11.11 8.91 -22.86
N ILE A 128 -12.10 8.51 -22.04
CA ILE A 128 -12.99 9.46 -21.34
C ILE A 128 -12.21 10.41 -20.40
N LEU A 129 -10.98 10.07 -20.00
CA LEU A 129 -10.11 11.00 -19.26
C LEU A 129 -9.56 12.11 -20.16
N ASP A 130 -9.54 11.89 -21.46
CA ASP A 130 -8.94 12.78 -22.46
C ASP A 130 -10.00 13.66 -23.12
N ASP A 131 -11.12 13.06 -23.54
CA ASP A 131 -12.21 13.78 -24.19
C ASP A 131 -13.61 13.21 -23.92
N PHE A 132 -14.63 13.86 -24.48
CA PHE A 132 -15.99 13.35 -24.52
C PHE A 132 -16.08 12.14 -25.45
N HIS A 133 -16.54 10.99 -24.92
CA HIS A 133 -16.71 9.76 -25.70
C HIS A 133 -18.12 9.17 -25.57
N PRO A 134 -18.65 8.57 -26.64
CA PRO A 134 -20.01 8.05 -26.68
C PRO A 134 -20.21 6.87 -25.72
N GLN A 135 -21.34 6.89 -25.02
CA GLN A 135 -21.78 5.85 -24.09
C GLN A 135 -22.96 5.05 -24.62
N LYS A 136 -23.20 3.89 -24.00
CA LYS A 136 -24.36 3.02 -24.32
C LYS A 136 -25.72 3.71 -24.13
N SER A 137 -25.79 4.76 -23.31
CA SER A 137 -26.98 5.59 -23.12
C SER A 137 -27.29 6.50 -24.31
N GLY A 138 -26.33 6.70 -25.22
CA GLY A 138 -26.38 7.69 -26.30
C GLY A 138 -25.70 9.02 -25.97
N SER A 139 -25.43 9.31 -24.68
CA SER A 139 -24.71 10.52 -24.26
C SER A 139 -23.22 10.46 -24.61
N LEU A 140 -22.58 11.63 -24.70
CA LEU A 140 -21.12 11.74 -24.66
C LEU A 140 -20.65 11.99 -23.23
N THR A 141 -19.68 11.23 -22.73
CA THR A 141 -19.19 11.33 -21.35
C THR A 141 -17.71 11.69 -21.30
N LYS A 142 -17.34 12.56 -20.37
CA LYS A 142 -15.95 12.87 -20.01
C LYS A 142 -15.75 12.79 -18.50
N ALA A 143 -14.62 12.22 -18.08
CA ALA A 143 -14.22 12.09 -16.69
C ALA A 143 -13.16 13.14 -16.31
N PHE A 144 -13.32 13.72 -15.13
CA PHE A 144 -12.45 14.77 -14.58
C PHE A 144 -11.97 14.36 -13.19
N GLY A 145 -10.65 14.34 -13.00
CA GLY A 145 -10.06 14.20 -11.67
C GLY A 145 -9.98 15.54 -10.93
N PRO A 146 -9.68 15.52 -9.62
CA PRO A 146 -9.46 16.74 -8.85
C PRO A 146 -8.24 17.51 -9.38
N GLN A 147 -8.24 18.83 -9.23
CA GLN A 147 -7.08 19.64 -9.63
C GLN A 147 -5.80 19.25 -8.87
N THR A 148 -5.94 18.98 -7.57
CA THR A 148 -4.84 18.58 -6.68
C THR A 148 -5.30 17.55 -5.66
N ILE A 149 -4.39 16.68 -5.24
CA ILE A 149 -4.60 15.69 -4.17
C ILE A 149 -3.62 15.94 -3.03
N PHE A 150 -4.14 16.04 -1.82
CA PHE A 150 -3.32 15.95 -0.60
C PHE A 150 -3.17 14.48 -0.20
N ASN A 151 -1.94 13.98 -0.27
CA ASN A 151 -1.59 12.62 0.12
C ASN A 151 -0.89 12.62 1.47
N VAL A 152 -1.39 11.84 2.42
CA VAL A 152 -0.72 11.54 3.69
C VAL A 152 -0.18 10.12 3.60
N PHE A 153 1.14 10.00 3.53
CA PHE A 153 1.80 8.71 3.37
C PHE A 153 2.17 8.05 4.70
N SER A 154 1.99 6.73 4.76
CA SER A 154 2.58 5.92 5.82
C SER A 154 4.09 5.71 5.59
N GLY A 155 4.80 5.31 6.65
CA GLY A 155 6.24 5.02 6.60
C GLY A 155 6.60 3.56 6.93
N ASN A 156 5.61 2.70 7.11
CA ASN A 156 5.81 1.29 7.46
C ASN A 156 6.30 0.46 6.27
N ILE A 157 5.86 0.76 5.05
CA ILE A 157 6.23 0.02 3.83
C ILE A 157 6.94 0.94 2.85
N PRO A 158 8.26 0.80 2.66
CA PRO A 158 9.00 1.60 1.69
C PRO A 158 8.47 1.35 0.28
N GLY A 159 8.02 2.41 -0.37
CA GLY A 159 7.62 2.43 -1.77
C GLY A 159 6.12 2.52 -1.97
N LEU A 160 5.33 2.17 -0.96
CA LEU A 160 3.86 2.22 -1.02
C LEU A 160 3.35 3.60 -1.46
N GLN A 161 4.09 4.66 -1.13
CA GLN A 161 3.77 6.05 -1.46
C GLN A 161 3.75 6.34 -2.98
N ILE A 162 4.41 5.52 -3.80
CA ILE A 162 4.41 5.67 -5.25
C ILE A 162 3.01 5.35 -5.82
N TRP A 163 2.25 4.45 -5.17
CA TRP A 163 0.92 4.04 -5.62
C TRP A 163 -0.07 5.22 -5.71
N PRO A 164 -0.36 5.97 -4.63
CA PRO A 164 -1.23 7.14 -4.71
C PRO A 164 -0.68 8.28 -5.59
N LEU A 165 0.64 8.41 -5.74
CA LEU A 165 1.23 9.37 -6.70
C LEU A 165 0.87 8.98 -8.14
N ILE A 166 0.94 7.70 -8.47
CA ILE A 166 0.54 7.20 -9.79
C ILE A 166 -0.96 7.37 -10.00
N MET A 167 -1.79 7.01 -9.01
CA MET A 167 -3.24 7.24 -9.07
C MET A 167 -3.57 8.71 -9.39
N GLY A 168 -3.02 9.64 -8.60
CA GLY A 168 -3.24 11.07 -8.80
C GLY A 168 -2.79 11.55 -10.18
N THR A 169 -1.64 11.07 -10.66
CA THR A 169 -1.14 11.45 -11.99
C THR A 169 -2.04 10.91 -13.10
N LEU A 170 -2.53 9.67 -13.01
CA LEU A 170 -3.42 9.05 -14.00
C LEU A 170 -4.74 9.82 -14.14
N VAL A 171 -5.31 10.29 -13.03
CA VAL A 171 -6.51 11.16 -13.03
C VAL A 171 -6.18 12.64 -13.26
N LYS A 172 -4.97 12.94 -13.72
CA LYS A 172 -4.49 14.29 -14.09
C LYS A 172 -4.46 15.29 -12.93
N ALA A 173 -4.30 14.82 -11.70
CA ALA A 173 -4.21 15.64 -10.50
C ALA A 173 -2.76 15.90 -10.06
N ALA A 174 -2.45 17.15 -9.71
CA ALA A 174 -1.17 17.46 -9.05
C ALA A 174 -1.15 16.94 -7.62
N SER A 175 0.02 16.53 -7.12
CA SER A 175 0.14 15.87 -5.82
C SER A 175 0.89 16.71 -4.80
N LEU A 176 0.26 16.97 -3.65
CA LEU A 176 0.94 17.40 -2.42
C LEU A 176 1.09 16.17 -1.51
N GLY A 177 2.30 15.65 -1.36
CA GLY A 177 2.60 14.47 -0.55
C GLY A 177 3.30 14.82 0.76
N LYS A 178 2.64 14.54 1.88
CA LYS A 178 3.24 14.50 3.21
C LYS A 178 3.85 13.13 3.47
N THR A 179 5.17 13.07 3.55
CA THR A 179 5.85 11.82 3.93
C THR A 179 5.89 11.62 5.45
N SER A 180 5.84 10.37 5.88
CA SER A 180 6.21 9.99 7.25
C SER A 180 7.68 10.30 7.52
N MET A 181 8.00 10.62 8.77
CA MET A 181 9.38 10.74 9.23
C MET A 181 10.13 9.41 9.25
N ALA A 182 9.42 8.28 9.27
CA ALA A 182 10.02 6.94 9.25
C ALA A 182 10.54 6.54 7.86
N GLU A 183 9.92 7.06 6.79
CA GLU A 183 10.37 6.83 5.41
C GLU A 183 10.02 8.05 4.53
N PRO A 184 10.91 9.07 4.50
CA PRO A 184 10.70 10.27 3.70
C PRO A 184 11.42 10.27 2.34
N LEU A 185 12.14 9.20 2.01
CA LEU A 185 13.15 9.23 0.94
C LEU A 185 12.61 8.73 -0.40
N LEU A 186 11.98 7.56 -0.43
CA LEU A 186 11.66 6.85 -1.65
C LEU A 186 10.72 7.63 -2.60
N PRO A 187 9.61 8.24 -2.14
CA PRO A 187 8.78 9.06 -3.02
C PRO A 187 9.53 10.29 -3.57
N VAL A 188 10.45 10.89 -2.78
CA VAL A 188 11.28 12.01 -3.24
C VAL A 188 12.20 11.56 -4.37
N LEU A 189 12.89 10.44 -4.20
CA LEU A 189 13.76 9.88 -5.23
C LEU A 189 12.99 9.52 -6.51
N PHE A 190 11.77 9.00 -6.38
CA PHE A 190 10.92 8.69 -7.53
C PHE A 190 10.55 9.96 -8.31
N VAL A 191 10.10 11.03 -7.63
CA VAL A 191 9.79 12.31 -8.29
C VAL A 191 11.04 12.99 -8.85
N GLN A 192 12.22 12.81 -8.23
CA GLN A 192 13.48 13.27 -8.81
C GLN A 192 13.84 12.53 -10.10
N THR A 193 13.53 11.22 -10.22
CA THR A 193 13.66 10.50 -11.50
C THR A 193 12.72 11.09 -12.54
N LEU A 194 11.45 11.34 -12.19
CA LEU A 194 10.52 12.02 -13.09
C LEU A 194 11.04 13.41 -13.50
N ALA A 195 11.67 14.17 -12.59
CA ALA A 195 12.21 15.49 -12.90
C ALA A 195 13.37 15.47 -13.90
N GLN A 196 14.09 14.35 -14.02
CA GLN A 196 15.13 14.16 -15.04
C GLN A 196 14.54 13.80 -16.41
N ILE A 197 13.36 13.17 -16.43
CA ILE A 197 12.69 12.69 -17.65
C ILE A 197 11.75 13.75 -18.20
N ASN A 198 10.84 14.24 -17.34
CA ASN A 198 9.84 15.25 -17.64
C ASN A 198 9.74 16.24 -16.45
N PRO A 199 10.52 17.34 -16.48
CA PRO A 199 10.51 18.34 -15.42
C PRO A 199 9.15 18.98 -15.16
N ARG A 200 8.34 19.21 -16.22
CA ARG A 200 7.03 19.85 -16.11
C ARG A 200 6.03 18.95 -15.38
N LEU A 201 6.07 17.64 -15.66
CA LEU A 201 5.27 16.66 -14.92
C LEU A 201 5.70 16.59 -13.46
N ALA A 202 7.01 16.53 -13.19
CA ALA A 202 7.52 16.48 -11.82
C ALA A 202 7.25 17.75 -11.01
N ASP A 203 7.10 18.91 -11.68
CA ASP A 203 6.69 20.16 -11.05
C ASP A 203 5.18 20.21 -10.74
N CYS A 204 4.40 19.20 -11.16
CA CYS A 204 3.04 18.96 -10.66
C CYS A 204 3.03 18.15 -9.35
N MET A 205 4.19 17.90 -8.74
CA MET A 205 4.33 17.13 -7.50
C MET A 205 5.19 17.89 -6.49
N ALA A 206 4.73 17.90 -5.24
CA ALA A 206 5.48 18.37 -4.09
C ALA A 206 5.48 17.32 -2.98
N ILE A 207 6.64 16.77 -2.66
CA ILE A 207 6.84 15.73 -1.64
C ILE A 207 7.72 16.30 -0.56
N LEU A 208 7.23 16.37 0.68
CA LEU A 208 8.00 16.89 1.81
C LEU A 208 7.52 16.31 3.15
N PRO A 209 8.43 16.08 4.10
CA PRO A 209 8.09 15.61 5.43
C PRO A 209 7.65 16.76 6.33
N TRP A 210 6.61 16.53 7.12
CA TRP A 210 6.34 17.31 8.33
C TRP A 210 5.72 16.41 9.40
N LYS A 211 5.77 16.86 10.65
CA LYS A 211 5.25 16.09 11.79
C LYS A 211 3.73 15.92 11.66
N GLY A 212 3.24 14.70 11.82
CA GLY A 212 1.80 14.46 11.87
C GLY A 212 1.14 15.08 13.10
N GLY A 213 -0.08 15.57 12.92
CA GLY A 213 -0.79 16.34 13.95
C GLY A 213 -0.43 17.82 13.96
N THR A 214 0.38 18.31 13.01
CA THR A 214 0.52 19.75 12.77
C THR A 214 -0.74 20.27 12.08
N GLN A 215 -1.81 20.44 12.87
CA GLN A 215 -3.17 20.72 12.38
C GLN A 215 -3.25 21.95 11.47
N SER A 216 -2.44 22.99 11.72
CA SER A 216 -2.43 24.19 10.86
C SER A 216 -2.04 23.87 9.41
N LEU A 217 -0.99 23.07 9.21
CA LEU A 217 -0.55 22.64 7.89
C LEU A 217 -1.51 21.61 7.28
N GLU A 218 -1.96 20.63 8.08
CA GLU A 218 -2.85 19.56 7.62
C GLU A 218 -4.23 20.11 7.22
N SER A 219 -4.76 21.08 7.97
CA SER A 219 -6.02 21.77 7.66
C SER A 219 -5.91 22.55 6.36
N VAL A 220 -4.86 23.36 6.17
CA VAL A 220 -4.65 24.08 4.90
C VAL A 220 -4.49 23.12 3.73
N ALA A 221 -3.73 22.03 3.89
CA ALA A 221 -3.55 21.04 2.84
C ALA A 221 -4.88 20.37 2.43
N ALA A 222 -5.67 19.90 3.41
CA ALA A 222 -6.97 19.25 3.15
C ALA A 222 -8.01 20.22 2.58
N THR A 223 -8.08 21.45 3.10
CA THR A 223 -9.08 22.44 2.68
C THR A 223 -8.75 23.11 1.36
N GLN A 224 -7.48 23.21 0.94
CA GLN A 224 -7.11 23.86 -0.32
C GLN A 224 -6.84 22.92 -1.49
N THR A 225 -6.71 21.61 -1.26
CA THR A 225 -6.60 20.61 -2.33
C THR A 225 -7.97 20.07 -2.75
N GLY A 226 -8.07 19.45 -3.94
CA GLY A 226 -9.34 18.95 -4.49
C GLY A 226 -9.81 17.61 -3.91
N ALA A 227 -8.89 16.77 -3.46
CA ALA A 227 -9.17 15.50 -2.79
C ALA A 227 -8.09 15.20 -1.75
N THR A 228 -8.38 14.28 -0.81
CA THR A 228 -7.41 13.82 0.19
C THR A 228 -7.32 12.30 0.21
N ILE A 229 -6.09 11.76 0.21
CA ILE A 229 -5.83 10.32 0.34
C ILE A 229 -4.93 10.09 1.56
N VAL A 230 -5.35 9.21 2.48
CA VAL A 230 -4.60 8.93 3.72
C VAL A 230 -4.25 7.45 3.82
N TYR A 231 -2.96 7.15 3.96
CA TYR A 231 -2.45 5.84 4.36
C TYR A 231 -1.91 5.95 5.79
N GLY A 232 -2.43 5.16 6.72
CA GLY A 232 -1.93 5.21 8.10
C GLY A 232 -2.77 4.43 9.09
N SER A 233 -2.48 4.60 10.38
CA SER A 233 -3.31 4.03 11.44
C SER A 233 -4.66 4.73 11.51
N ASP A 234 -5.65 4.08 12.14
CA ASP A 234 -6.97 4.69 12.38
C ASP A 234 -6.88 6.03 13.12
N LYS A 235 -5.88 6.18 14.00
CA LYS A 235 -5.58 7.46 14.67
C LYS A 235 -5.17 8.54 13.67
N ALA A 236 -4.35 8.21 12.67
CA ALA A 236 -3.94 9.16 11.64
C ALA A 236 -5.14 9.52 10.75
N VAL A 237 -5.93 8.53 10.30
CA VAL A 237 -7.15 8.75 9.52
C VAL A 237 -8.12 9.66 10.28
N GLY A 238 -8.44 9.33 11.53
CA GLY A 238 -9.34 10.11 12.38
C GLY A 238 -8.84 11.51 12.74
N SER A 239 -7.54 11.79 12.60
CA SER A 239 -6.99 13.14 12.77
C SER A 239 -7.10 14.02 11.52
N ILE A 240 -7.15 13.41 10.33
CA ILE A 240 -7.21 14.12 9.05
C ILE A 240 -8.65 14.23 8.54
N GLN A 241 -9.45 13.17 8.68
CA GLN A 241 -10.83 13.12 8.19
C GLN A 241 -11.68 14.34 8.59
N PRO A 242 -11.66 14.82 9.86
CA PRO A 242 -12.45 16.00 10.24
C PRO A 242 -11.99 17.32 9.59
N LEU A 243 -10.79 17.36 9.01
CA LEU A 243 -10.23 18.52 8.31
C LEU A 243 -10.64 18.57 6.84
N VAL A 244 -11.16 17.47 6.29
CA VAL A 244 -11.54 17.36 4.88
C VAL A 244 -12.98 17.83 4.70
N PRO A 245 -13.24 18.83 3.84
CA PRO A 245 -14.61 19.23 3.53
C PRO A 245 -15.45 18.06 2.99
N SER A 246 -16.68 17.92 3.45
CA SER A 246 -17.57 16.80 3.08
C SER A 246 -17.92 16.74 1.58
N SER A 247 -17.73 17.84 0.86
CA SER A 247 -17.93 17.90 -0.60
C SER A 247 -16.76 17.34 -1.41
N LYS A 248 -15.66 16.93 -0.78
CA LYS A 248 -14.45 16.46 -1.48
C LYS A 248 -14.24 14.96 -1.30
N PRO A 249 -13.68 14.27 -2.31
CA PRO A 249 -13.26 12.88 -2.16
C PRO A 249 -12.24 12.72 -1.02
N PHE A 250 -12.52 11.76 -0.14
CA PHE A 250 -11.63 11.34 0.94
C PHE A 250 -11.44 9.83 0.87
N LEU A 251 -10.28 9.39 0.39
CA LEU A 251 -9.91 7.99 0.41
C LEU A 251 -8.99 7.74 1.60
N HIS A 252 -9.23 6.64 2.31
CA HIS A 252 -8.38 6.28 3.44
C HIS A 252 -8.12 4.78 3.49
N TYR A 253 -6.92 4.44 3.97
CA TYR A 253 -6.43 3.07 4.10
C TYR A 253 -5.86 2.93 5.51
N GLY A 254 -6.72 2.39 6.38
CA GLY A 254 -6.54 2.31 7.83
C GLY A 254 -5.83 1.04 8.30
N TYR A 255 -5.99 0.72 9.59
CA TYR A 255 -5.57 -0.57 10.12
C TYR A 255 -6.39 -1.70 9.50
N LYS A 256 -5.71 -2.80 9.14
CA LYS A 256 -6.31 -3.95 8.49
C LYS A 256 -5.76 -5.26 9.02
N ILE A 257 -6.57 -6.31 8.89
CA ILE A 257 -6.33 -7.69 9.30
C ILE A 257 -6.36 -8.57 8.06
N SER A 258 -5.24 -9.23 7.81
CA SER A 258 -5.11 -10.25 6.79
C SER A 258 -4.72 -11.59 7.43
N PHE A 259 -5.13 -12.69 6.82
CA PHE A 259 -4.86 -14.04 7.32
C PHE A 259 -4.65 -15.02 6.17
N SER A 260 -4.25 -16.26 6.48
CA SER A 260 -4.09 -17.31 5.49
C SER A 260 -4.91 -18.54 5.82
N MET A 261 -5.34 -19.28 4.80
CA MET A 261 -6.07 -20.54 4.92
C MET A 261 -5.33 -21.63 4.13
N ILE A 262 -5.00 -22.72 4.81
CA ILE A 262 -4.27 -23.85 4.25
C ILE A 262 -5.14 -25.10 4.37
N GLY A 263 -5.59 -25.61 3.22
CA GLY A 263 -6.39 -26.82 3.10
C GLY A 263 -5.54 -28.07 3.31
N ARG A 264 -6.19 -29.19 3.66
CA ARG A 264 -5.53 -30.49 3.86
C ARG A 264 -4.76 -30.97 2.63
N GLU A 265 -5.26 -30.62 1.45
CA GLU A 265 -4.67 -30.87 0.12
C GLU A 265 -3.31 -30.20 -0.07
N ALA A 266 -3.05 -29.08 0.61
CA ALA A 266 -1.77 -28.37 0.55
C ALA A 266 -0.71 -28.95 1.50
N LEU A 267 -1.08 -29.99 2.27
CA LEU A 267 -0.25 -30.64 3.30
C LEU A 267 0.13 -32.09 2.95
N THR A 268 0.09 -32.46 1.67
CA THR A 268 0.60 -33.74 1.15
C THR A 268 2.13 -33.73 1.08
N PRO A 269 2.83 -34.89 1.00
CA PRO A 269 4.28 -34.95 0.92
C PRO A 269 4.88 -34.13 -0.23
N GLU A 270 4.13 -34.03 -1.34
CA GLU A 270 4.51 -33.26 -2.52
C GLU A 270 4.41 -31.75 -2.29
N HIS A 271 3.36 -31.28 -1.62
CA HIS A 271 3.04 -29.86 -1.55
C HIS A 271 3.51 -29.17 -0.26
N TYR A 272 3.50 -29.87 0.89
CA TYR A 272 3.77 -29.23 2.18
C TYR A 272 5.10 -28.45 2.20
N PRO A 273 6.23 -28.91 1.62
CA PRO A 273 7.49 -28.16 1.72
C PRO A 273 7.40 -26.75 1.13
N GLN A 274 6.70 -26.60 0.01
CA GLN A 274 6.52 -25.30 -0.63
C GLN A 274 5.41 -24.49 0.03
N THR A 275 4.34 -25.14 0.52
CA THR A 275 3.27 -24.50 1.31
C THR A 275 3.85 -23.80 2.54
N ILE A 276 4.75 -24.44 3.29
CA ILE A 276 5.41 -23.84 4.46
C ILE A 276 6.22 -22.59 4.07
N LYS A 277 7.03 -22.67 3.01
CA LYS A 277 7.83 -21.52 2.54
C LYS A 277 6.94 -20.35 2.12
N ARG A 278 5.84 -20.64 1.42
CA ARG A 278 4.85 -19.63 1.01
C ARG A 278 4.16 -18.97 2.21
N ALA A 279 3.77 -19.76 3.22
CA ALA A 279 3.22 -19.23 4.46
C ALA A 279 4.23 -18.29 5.17
N VAL A 280 5.50 -18.66 5.20
CA VAL A 280 6.55 -17.79 5.79
C VAL A 280 6.75 -16.50 5.00
N GLU A 281 6.67 -16.50 3.67
CA GLU A 281 6.72 -15.26 2.88
C GLU A 281 5.56 -14.32 3.23
N ASP A 282 4.33 -14.83 3.39
CA ASP A 282 3.16 -14.01 3.79
C ASP A 282 3.31 -13.42 5.21
N ILE A 283 4.08 -14.06 6.09
CA ILE A 283 4.40 -13.56 7.43
C ILE A 283 5.54 -12.54 7.39
N ALA A 284 6.63 -12.87 6.71
CA ALA A 284 7.94 -12.27 6.96
C ALA A 284 8.33 -11.13 6.02
N VAL A 285 7.68 -11.00 4.85
CA VAL A 285 7.91 -9.86 3.97
C VAL A 285 7.47 -8.57 4.67
N TYR A 286 8.37 -7.58 4.68
CA TYR A 286 8.26 -6.35 5.47
C TYR A 286 7.97 -6.59 6.97
N ASP A 287 8.49 -7.68 7.53
CA ASP A 287 8.37 -7.99 8.96
C ASP A 287 6.92 -7.96 9.48
N GLN A 288 5.97 -8.34 8.61
CA GLN A 288 4.53 -8.36 8.90
C GLN A 288 3.88 -6.96 9.03
N GLN A 289 4.56 -5.90 8.60
CA GLN A 289 4.08 -4.52 8.75
C GLN A 289 3.11 -4.07 7.65
N SER A 290 2.86 -4.91 6.63
CA SER A 290 1.91 -4.59 5.57
C SER A 290 0.48 -4.87 6.05
N CYS A 291 -0.49 -4.05 5.63
CA CYS A 291 -1.91 -4.34 5.80
C CYS A 291 -2.31 -5.70 5.17
N LEU A 292 -1.54 -6.15 4.18
CA LEU A 292 -1.72 -7.41 3.48
C LEU A 292 -0.99 -8.59 4.17
N SER A 293 -0.14 -8.35 5.17
CA SER A 293 0.62 -9.43 5.81
C SER A 293 -0.26 -10.31 6.69
N THR A 294 -0.02 -11.62 6.65
CA THR A 294 -0.82 -12.59 7.42
C THR A 294 -0.56 -12.44 8.92
N GLN A 295 -1.62 -12.24 9.71
CA GLN A 295 -1.56 -12.19 11.18
C GLN A 295 -1.92 -13.53 11.83
N ALA A 296 -2.74 -14.33 11.15
CA ALA A 296 -3.16 -15.65 11.58
C ALA A 296 -3.22 -16.62 10.40
N ILE A 297 -2.99 -17.92 10.66
CA ILE A 297 -3.10 -18.98 9.66
C ILE A 297 -4.06 -20.04 10.18
N PHE A 298 -5.11 -20.32 9.42
CA PHE A 298 -6.02 -21.44 9.65
C PHE A 298 -5.51 -22.65 8.87
N ILE A 299 -5.26 -23.76 9.57
CA ILE A 299 -4.76 -24.99 8.96
C ILE A 299 -5.77 -26.11 9.19
N GLU A 300 -6.28 -26.66 8.09
CA GLU A 300 -7.26 -27.73 8.10
C GLU A 300 -6.66 -29.06 8.53
N ARG A 301 -7.40 -29.84 9.34
CA ARG A 301 -7.05 -31.22 9.68
C ARG A 301 -7.21 -32.16 8.47
N GLY A 302 -6.54 -33.30 8.54
CA GLY A 302 -6.69 -34.39 7.56
C GLY A 302 -5.66 -34.39 6.43
N GLY A 303 -4.65 -33.51 6.49
CA GLY A 303 -3.48 -33.59 5.61
C GLY A 303 -2.49 -34.68 6.05
N SER A 304 -1.47 -34.95 5.23
CA SER A 304 -0.43 -35.95 5.56
C SER A 304 0.46 -35.52 6.72
N ILE A 305 0.60 -34.21 6.95
CA ILE A 305 1.16 -33.67 8.19
C ILE A 305 0.05 -32.99 9.01
N SER A 306 0.14 -33.09 10.35
CA SER A 306 -0.82 -32.44 11.22
C SER A 306 -0.64 -30.91 11.23
N PRO A 307 -1.69 -30.13 11.57
CA PRO A 307 -1.58 -28.69 11.77
C PRO A 307 -0.48 -28.28 12.76
N LEU A 308 -0.29 -29.05 13.83
CA LEU A 308 0.83 -28.84 14.76
C LEU A 308 2.20 -29.08 14.11
N ALA A 309 2.34 -30.13 13.29
CA ALA A 309 3.58 -30.37 12.56
C ALA A 309 3.88 -29.24 11.56
N ALA A 310 2.86 -28.76 10.83
CA ALA A 310 2.98 -27.60 9.97
C ALA A 310 3.40 -26.34 10.75
N ALA A 311 2.82 -26.09 11.93
CA ALA A 311 3.22 -24.97 12.80
C ALA A 311 4.71 -25.05 13.23
N LYS A 312 5.20 -26.25 13.56
CA LYS A 312 6.62 -26.48 13.87
C LYS A 312 7.53 -26.22 12.67
N LEU A 313 7.11 -26.62 11.47
CA LEU A 313 7.85 -26.35 10.23
C LEU A 313 7.86 -24.86 9.88
N ILE A 314 6.75 -24.14 10.08
CA ILE A 314 6.68 -22.67 9.92
C ILE A 314 7.63 -21.99 10.89
N ALA A 315 7.66 -22.41 12.16
CA ALA A 315 8.61 -21.87 13.14
C ALA A 315 10.08 -22.10 12.72
N ALA A 316 10.41 -23.30 12.25
CA ALA A 316 11.75 -23.62 11.75
C ALA A 316 12.12 -22.78 10.50
N GLU A 317 11.18 -22.60 9.57
CA GLU A 317 11.43 -21.80 8.38
C GLU A 317 11.49 -20.29 8.68
N LEU A 318 10.77 -19.78 9.69
CA LEU A 318 10.96 -18.42 10.21
C LEU A 318 12.36 -18.23 10.81
N ALA A 319 12.90 -19.24 11.50
CA ALA A 319 14.28 -19.21 11.97
C ALA A 319 15.29 -19.15 10.81
N ASN A 320 15.08 -19.95 9.75
CA ASN A 320 15.89 -19.89 8.53
C ASN A 320 15.77 -18.52 7.83
N TYR A 321 14.57 -17.97 7.78
CA TYR A 321 14.30 -16.67 7.19
C TYR A 321 15.01 -15.56 7.97
N GLN A 322 14.99 -15.60 9.30
CA GLN A 322 15.71 -14.65 10.16
C GLN A 322 17.22 -14.63 9.89
N LEU A 323 17.84 -15.79 9.64
CA LEU A 323 19.26 -15.86 9.31
C LEU A 323 19.57 -15.19 7.95
N LYS A 324 18.70 -15.39 6.95
CA LYS A 324 18.88 -14.85 5.59
C LYS A 324 18.54 -13.36 5.51
N ARG A 325 17.49 -12.96 6.21
CA ARG A 325 16.89 -11.63 6.19
C ARG A 325 16.47 -11.27 7.63
N PRO A 326 17.41 -10.77 8.45
CA PRO A 326 17.11 -10.33 9.80
C PRO A 326 15.96 -9.30 9.82
N ARG A 327 15.06 -9.42 10.79
CA ARG A 327 14.01 -8.44 11.05
C ARG A 327 14.61 -7.08 11.36
N ALA A 328 13.88 -6.01 11.02
CA ALA A 328 14.19 -4.66 11.49
C ALA A 328 14.29 -4.59 13.03
N VAL A 329 15.08 -3.63 13.50
CA VAL A 329 15.24 -3.33 14.93
C VAL A 329 13.92 -2.78 15.45
N LEU A 330 13.45 -3.36 16.56
CA LEU A 330 12.21 -2.94 17.20
C LEU A 330 12.39 -1.69 18.05
N THR A 331 11.34 -0.89 18.12
CA THR A 331 11.16 0.07 19.19
C THR A 331 10.84 -0.63 20.52
N ASN A 332 11.07 0.06 21.64
CA ASN A 332 10.74 -0.47 22.97
C ASN A 332 9.26 -0.90 23.10
N PRO A 333 8.27 -0.13 22.62
CA PRO A 333 6.87 -0.54 22.66
C PRO A 333 6.57 -1.82 21.85
N GLU A 334 7.17 -1.98 20.66
CA GLU A 334 6.99 -3.19 19.84
C GLU A 334 7.59 -4.42 20.52
N ALA A 335 8.81 -4.31 21.04
CA ALA A 335 9.44 -5.41 21.78
C ALA A 335 8.63 -5.79 23.03
N ALA A 336 8.11 -4.80 23.75
CA ALA A 336 7.26 -5.01 24.92
C ALA A 336 5.93 -5.69 24.55
N ALA A 337 5.30 -5.31 23.43
CA ALA A 337 4.07 -5.93 22.95
C ALA A 337 4.27 -7.41 22.59
N ILE A 338 5.37 -7.75 21.91
CA ILE A 338 5.73 -9.14 21.60
C ILE A 338 5.97 -9.93 22.87
N ASN A 339 6.80 -9.43 23.78
CA ASN A 339 7.14 -10.13 25.02
C ASN A 339 5.91 -10.34 25.91
N ARG A 340 5.06 -9.33 26.05
CA ARG A 340 3.80 -9.42 26.81
C ARG A 340 2.90 -10.52 26.26
N THR A 341 2.65 -10.50 24.95
CA THR A 341 1.79 -11.48 24.28
C THR A 341 2.39 -12.89 24.36
N ARG A 342 3.69 -13.02 24.11
CA ARG A 342 4.41 -14.29 24.21
C ARG A 342 4.34 -14.88 25.62
N ASN A 343 4.63 -14.08 26.65
CA ASN A 343 4.58 -14.51 28.05
C ASN A 343 3.16 -14.93 28.47
N GLN A 344 2.14 -14.19 28.05
CA GLN A 344 0.73 -14.53 28.28
C GLN A 344 0.41 -15.93 27.73
N TYR A 345 0.82 -16.24 26.49
CA TYR A 345 0.55 -17.55 25.90
C TYR A 345 1.44 -18.66 26.48
N GLN A 346 2.68 -18.35 26.88
CA GLN A 346 3.53 -19.32 27.60
C GLN A 346 2.89 -19.75 28.92
N LEU A 347 2.40 -18.79 29.73
CA LEU A 347 1.68 -19.09 30.97
C LEU A 347 0.41 -19.91 30.73
N ARG A 348 -0.36 -19.59 29.67
CA ARG A 348 -1.54 -20.38 29.29
C ARG A 348 -1.19 -21.81 28.91
N SER A 349 -0.11 -22.01 28.15
CA SER A 349 0.32 -23.34 27.70
C SER A 349 0.74 -24.30 28.82
N LEU A 350 1.05 -23.78 30.03
CA LEU A 350 1.32 -24.62 31.21
C LEU A 350 0.07 -25.34 31.73
N ASN A 351 -1.11 -24.72 31.55
CA ASN A 351 -2.39 -25.23 32.05
C ASN A 351 -3.33 -25.71 30.94
N ASP A 352 -3.03 -25.38 29.68
CA ASP A 352 -3.81 -25.77 28.50
C ASP A 352 -2.91 -26.41 27.44
N SER A 353 -2.94 -27.74 27.36
CA SER A 353 -2.18 -28.53 26.39
C SER A 353 -2.62 -28.31 24.94
N THR A 354 -3.73 -27.60 24.72
CA THR A 354 -4.21 -27.22 23.39
C THR A 354 -3.48 -26.00 22.82
N ILE A 355 -2.63 -25.34 23.60
CA ILE A 355 -1.83 -24.18 23.17
C ILE A 355 -0.34 -24.54 23.22
N GLN A 356 0.41 -24.19 22.17
CA GLN A 356 1.87 -24.33 22.16
C GLN A 356 2.53 -23.04 21.64
N VAL A 357 3.59 -22.60 22.32
CA VAL A 357 4.38 -21.45 21.91
C VAL A 357 5.74 -21.92 21.38
N LEU A 358 5.99 -21.66 20.10
CA LEU A 358 7.28 -21.88 19.45
C LEU A 358 7.89 -20.51 19.17
N ALA A 359 9.04 -20.21 19.76
CA ALA A 359 9.62 -18.87 19.67
C ALA A 359 11.13 -18.92 19.56
N SER A 360 11.69 -17.84 18.98
CA SER A 360 13.12 -17.59 19.03
C SER A 360 13.61 -17.50 20.50
N ARG A 361 14.78 -18.09 20.77
CA ARG A 361 15.34 -18.16 22.13
C ARG A 361 16.03 -16.83 22.47
N GLN A 362 15.78 -16.32 23.68
CA GLN A 362 16.46 -15.14 24.26
C GLN A 362 16.28 -13.81 23.50
N ASN A 363 15.50 -13.77 22.43
CA ASN A 363 15.23 -12.57 21.65
C ASN A 363 13.78 -12.57 21.13
N THR A 364 13.38 -11.56 20.36
CA THR A 364 12.00 -11.41 19.85
C THR A 364 11.84 -11.70 18.36
N ASP A 365 12.84 -12.29 17.69
CA ASP A 365 12.93 -12.38 16.22
C ASP A 365 11.68 -12.96 15.52
N TRP A 366 11.07 -13.99 16.10
CA TRP A 366 9.83 -14.59 15.59
C TRP A 366 9.08 -15.33 16.70
N THR A 367 7.77 -15.47 16.54
CA THR A 367 6.90 -16.26 17.44
C THR A 367 5.79 -16.93 16.66
N VAL A 368 5.57 -18.22 16.90
CA VAL A 368 4.42 -18.98 16.42
C VAL A 368 3.64 -19.47 17.65
N VAL A 369 2.38 -19.06 17.77
CA VAL A 369 1.46 -19.58 18.79
C VAL A 369 0.47 -20.50 18.10
N TYR A 370 0.59 -21.79 18.37
CA TYR A 370 -0.33 -22.81 17.88
C TYR A 370 -1.50 -23.00 18.83
N HIS A 371 -2.71 -23.12 18.27
CA HIS A 371 -3.95 -23.41 18.97
C HIS A 371 -4.61 -24.64 18.35
N ALA A 372 -4.87 -25.67 19.15
CA ALA A 372 -5.55 -26.88 18.68
C ALA A 372 -7.07 -26.69 18.53
N LYS A 373 -7.60 -25.58 19.08
CA LYS A 373 -8.97 -25.11 18.91
C LYS A 373 -8.98 -23.92 17.95
N ALA A 374 -9.98 -23.88 17.08
CA ALA A 374 -10.16 -22.78 16.14
C ALA A 374 -10.61 -21.50 16.86
N GLY A 375 -10.23 -20.35 16.30
CA GLY A 375 -10.50 -19.03 16.83
C GLY A 375 -9.70 -17.99 16.05
N PHE A 376 -9.74 -16.74 16.50
CA PHE A 376 -8.89 -15.69 15.96
C PHE A 376 -8.42 -14.79 17.11
N THR A 377 -7.23 -14.23 16.95
CA THR A 377 -6.71 -13.16 17.80
C THR A 377 -5.72 -12.36 16.97
N ASN A 378 -5.64 -11.05 17.24
CA ASN A 378 -4.71 -10.18 16.56
C ASN A 378 -3.25 -10.50 16.91
N SER A 379 -2.35 -10.17 15.98
CA SER A 379 -0.91 -10.29 16.18
C SER A 379 -0.32 -8.94 16.63
N PRO A 380 0.71 -8.93 17.52
CA PRO A 380 1.54 -7.75 17.76
C PRO A 380 2.50 -7.43 16.59
N LEU A 381 2.31 -8.07 15.43
CA LEU A 381 3.12 -7.98 14.22
C LEU A 381 4.56 -8.47 14.44
N ASN A 382 5.50 -8.04 13.58
CA ASN A 382 6.93 -8.29 13.74
C ASN A 382 7.29 -9.79 13.75
N ARG A 383 6.71 -10.55 12.80
CA ARG A 383 6.89 -12.00 12.62
C ARG A 383 6.32 -12.82 13.79
N PHE A 384 5.21 -12.33 14.36
CA PHE A 384 4.40 -13.04 15.34
C PHE A 384 3.15 -13.57 14.64
N VAL A 385 2.92 -14.88 14.64
CA VAL A 385 1.76 -15.47 13.96
C VAL A 385 1.00 -16.42 14.88
N HIS A 386 -0.32 -16.36 14.80
CA HIS A 386 -1.20 -17.36 15.39
C HIS A 386 -1.56 -18.43 14.37
N ILE A 387 -1.45 -19.70 14.74
CA ILE A 387 -1.83 -20.82 13.89
C ILE A 387 -2.98 -21.56 14.57
N PHE A 388 -4.15 -21.55 13.92
CA PHE A 388 -5.36 -22.18 14.41
C PHE A 388 -5.61 -23.45 13.63
N GLN A 389 -5.66 -24.57 14.33
CA GLN A 389 -6.17 -25.81 13.76
C GLN A 389 -7.69 -25.71 13.58
N ILE A 390 -8.17 -26.18 12.43
CA ILE A 390 -9.61 -26.20 12.11
C ILE A 390 -10.01 -27.51 11.43
N ASP A 391 -11.26 -27.94 11.61
CA ASP A 391 -11.74 -29.18 10.98
C ASP A 391 -12.08 -29.00 9.50
N GLN A 392 -12.62 -27.82 9.15
CA GLN A 392 -13.05 -27.44 7.82
C GLN A 392 -12.81 -25.95 7.62
N LEU A 393 -12.24 -25.56 6.48
CA LEU A 393 -11.95 -24.17 6.15
C LEU A 393 -13.21 -23.31 6.00
N GLU A 394 -14.33 -23.93 5.62
CA GLU A 394 -15.65 -23.32 5.45
C GLU A 394 -16.18 -22.71 6.76
N ASN A 395 -15.60 -23.11 7.90
CA ASN A 395 -15.91 -22.59 9.22
C ASN A 395 -15.12 -21.35 9.60
N VAL A 396 -14.10 -20.93 8.84
CA VAL A 396 -13.28 -19.76 9.19
C VAL A 396 -14.11 -18.48 9.40
N PRO A 397 -15.13 -18.17 8.58
CA PRO A 397 -15.88 -16.91 8.72
C PRO A 397 -16.44 -16.66 10.12
N ARG A 398 -16.93 -17.70 10.81
CA ARG A 398 -17.54 -17.57 12.15
C ARG A 398 -16.58 -17.06 13.23
N TYR A 399 -15.27 -17.19 13.01
CA TYR A 399 -14.25 -16.73 13.96
C TYR A 399 -13.80 -15.29 13.69
N LEU A 400 -14.26 -14.69 12.60
CA LEU A 400 -13.84 -13.37 12.12
C LEU A 400 -14.96 -12.32 12.19
N ASN A 401 -16.16 -12.68 12.62
CA ASN A 401 -17.33 -11.80 12.65
C ASN A 401 -17.07 -10.48 13.42
N ASP A 402 -16.36 -10.53 14.54
CA ASP A 402 -16.05 -9.33 15.34
C ASP A 402 -15.01 -8.40 14.67
N TYR A 403 -14.41 -8.84 13.56
CA TYR A 403 -13.31 -8.17 12.88
C TYR A 403 -13.67 -7.70 11.47
N GLN A 404 -14.92 -7.90 11.00
CA GLN A 404 -15.36 -7.57 9.64
C GLN A 404 -14.89 -6.20 9.13
N PRO A 405 -14.99 -5.08 9.90
CA PRO A 405 -14.57 -3.76 9.41
C PRO A 405 -13.07 -3.65 9.10
N TYR A 406 -12.26 -4.55 9.65
CA TYR A 406 -10.81 -4.56 9.52
C TYR A 406 -10.30 -5.61 8.54
N LEU A 407 -11.13 -6.53 8.06
CA LEU A 407 -10.67 -7.59 7.17
C LEU A 407 -10.18 -7.02 5.83
N GLN A 408 -9.17 -7.68 5.24
CA GLN A 408 -8.55 -7.22 4.00
C GLN A 408 -8.24 -8.33 3.02
N SER A 409 -7.25 -9.18 3.34
CA SER A 409 -6.76 -10.20 2.41
C SER A 409 -6.72 -11.58 3.02
N CYS A 410 -7.06 -12.58 2.20
CA CYS A 410 -6.86 -13.98 2.50
C CYS A 410 -5.85 -14.62 1.54
N GLY A 411 -4.75 -15.14 2.08
CA GLY A 411 -3.81 -16.00 1.34
C GLY A 411 -4.27 -17.46 1.40
N MET A 412 -4.60 -18.06 0.26
CA MET A 412 -5.20 -19.40 0.21
C MET A 412 -4.30 -20.42 -0.48
N ALA A 413 -4.27 -21.64 0.08
CA ALA A 413 -3.72 -22.84 -0.54
C ALA A 413 -4.75 -23.97 -0.42
N VAL A 414 -5.60 -24.11 -1.45
CA VAL A 414 -6.74 -25.03 -1.48
C VAL A 414 -6.91 -25.66 -2.86
N ASP A 415 -7.73 -26.71 -2.93
CA ASP A 415 -8.14 -27.39 -4.15
C ASP A 415 -8.98 -26.46 -5.07
N PRO A 416 -8.83 -26.54 -6.40
CA PRO A 416 -9.59 -25.70 -7.33
C PRO A 416 -11.11 -25.77 -7.15
N ASN A 417 -11.66 -26.92 -6.78
CA ASN A 417 -13.12 -27.09 -6.63
C ASN A 417 -13.67 -26.38 -5.38
N ARG A 418 -12.82 -26.07 -4.40
CA ARG A 418 -13.21 -25.36 -3.17
C ARG A 418 -13.00 -23.86 -3.26
N LEU A 419 -12.13 -23.40 -4.18
CA LEU A 419 -11.65 -22.02 -4.23
C LEU A 419 -12.79 -21.00 -4.23
N TYR A 420 -13.73 -21.11 -5.17
CA TYR A 420 -14.81 -20.12 -5.30
C TYR A 420 -15.86 -20.23 -4.21
N SER A 421 -16.14 -21.43 -3.69
CA SER A 421 -17.07 -21.59 -2.56
C SER A 421 -16.52 -20.97 -1.28
N LEU A 422 -15.22 -21.13 -1.01
CA LEU A 422 -14.56 -20.47 0.11
C LEU A 422 -14.47 -18.97 -0.12
N ALA A 423 -14.20 -18.53 -1.35
CA ALA A 423 -14.14 -17.12 -1.69
C ALA A 423 -15.48 -16.39 -1.45
N ASP A 424 -16.58 -17.00 -1.86
CA ASP A 424 -17.94 -16.49 -1.65
C ASP A 424 -18.23 -16.28 -0.15
N ARG A 425 -17.98 -17.30 0.68
CA ARG A 425 -18.13 -17.23 2.15
C ARG A 425 -17.24 -16.18 2.82
N LEU A 426 -16.04 -15.96 2.28
CA LEU A 426 -15.14 -14.91 2.79
C LEU A 426 -15.61 -13.52 2.35
N GLY A 427 -16.18 -13.40 1.15
CA GLY A 427 -16.80 -12.17 0.67
C GLY A 427 -17.99 -11.74 1.54
N GLU A 428 -18.82 -12.69 2.00
CA GLU A 428 -19.96 -12.44 2.90
C GLU A 428 -19.56 -11.76 4.22
N ILE A 429 -18.31 -11.92 4.67
CA ILE A 429 -17.79 -11.29 5.89
C ILE A 429 -16.87 -10.10 5.61
N GLY A 430 -16.79 -9.62 4.37
CA GLY A 430 -16.06 -8.40 4.01
C GLY A 430 -14.57 -8.60 3.72
N ILE A 431 -14.15 -9.75 3.20
CA ILE A 431 -12.79 -9.87 2.62
C ILE A 431 -12.75 -9.22 1.24
N ASP A 432 -11.83 -8.28 1.05
CA ASP A 432 -11.69 -7.53 -0.22
C ASP A 432 -10.86 -8.27 -1.26
N ARG A 433 -9.89 -9.09 -0.82
CA ARG A 433 -8.92 -9.72 -1.72
C ARG A 433 -8.57 -11.14 -1.30
N ILE A 434 -8.61 -12.04 -2.28
CA ILE A 434 -8.12 -13.41 -2.13
C ILE A 434 -6.97 -13.62 -3.11
N CYS A 435 -5.88 -14.23 -2.63
CA CYS A 435 -4.73 -14.54 -3.46
C CYS A 435 -4.12 -15.89 -3.07
N SER A 436 -3.22 -16.41 -3.91
CA SER A 436 -2.46 -17.59 -3.55
C SER A 436 -1.55 -17.32 -2.35
N LEU A 437 -1.39 -18.32 -1.48
CA LEU A 437 -0.40 -18.32 -0.40
C LEU A 437 1.01 -17.97 -0.93
N GLY A 438 1.69 -17.07 -0.23
CA GLY A 438 3.01 -16.51 -0.57
C GLY A 438 2.99 -15.28 -1.48
N GLU A 439 1.80 -14.81 -1.87
CA GLU A 439 1.62 -13.65 -2.76
C GLU A 439 0.78 -12.52 -2.09
N MET A 440 0.59 -12.55 -0.77
CA MET A 440 -0.29 -11.60 -0.09
C MET A 440 0.19 -10.15 -0.25
N THR A 441 1.50 -9.89 -0.15
CA THR A 441 2.08 -8.54 -0.32
C THR A 441 2.18 -8.09 -1.78
N ARG A 442 1.67 -8.87 -2.73
CA ARG A 442 1.78 -8.64 -4.18
C ARG A 442 0.42 -8.33 -4.80
N ALA A 443 -0.22 -7.28 -4.30
CA ALA A 443 -1.43 -6.75 -4.93
C ALA A 443 -1.13 -6.30 -6.37
N ARG A 444 -2.04 -6.59 -7.30
CA ARG A 444 -1.91 -6.19 -8.71
C ARG A 444 -2.49 -4.79 -8.88
N PRO A 445 -1.96 -3.97 -9.81
CA PRO A 445 -2.60 -2.72 -10.21
C PRO A 445 -4.05 -2.94 -10.62
N GLY A 446 -4.93 -2.04 -10.20
CA GLY A 446 -6.37 -2.14 -10.44
C GLY A 446 -7.13 -3.07 -9.51
N TRP A 447 -6.47 -3.71 -8.53
CA TRP A 447 -7.22 -4.39 -7.47
C TRP A 447 -8.09 -3.39 -6.69
N HIS A 448 -9.25 -3.84 -6.22
CA HIS A 448 -10.14 -3.01 -5.40
C HIS A 448 -9.55 -2.86 -3.99
N HIS A 449 -8.80 -1.79 -3.75
CA HIS A 449 -8.10 -1.57 -2.50
C HIS A 449 -9.13 -1.25 -1.41
N ASP A 450 -9.17 -2.08 -0.38
CA ASP A 450 -10.18 -2.01 0.70
C ASP A 450 -11.61 -2.15 0.17
N GLY A 451 -11.79 -2.86 -0.96
CA GLY A 451 -13.09 -3.07 -1.60
C GLY A 451 -13.55 -1.91 -2.50
N HIS A 452 -12.74 -0.86 -2.61
CA HIS A 452 -13.04 0.37 -3.32
C HIS A 452 -12.28 0.49 -4.65
N PHE A 453 -12.77 1.36 -5.53
CA PHE A 453 -12.05 1.71 -6.75
C PHE A 453 -10.92 2.68 -6.45
N ASN A 454 -9.80 2.60 -7.18
CA ASN A 454 -8.68 3.50 -6.94
C ASN A 454 -8.87 4.83 -7.70
N LEU A 455 -9.17 4.75 -8.98
CA LEU A 455 -9.32 5.88 -9.89
C LEU A 455 -10.76 6.38 -9.91
N LEU A 456 -11.76 5.50 -10.02
CA LEU A 456 -13.17 5.91 -10.12
C LEU A 456 -13.62 6.76 -8.93
N ASP A 457 -13.18 6.41 -7.71
CA ASP A 457 -13.56 7.15 -6.50
C ASP A 457 -12.91 8.55 -6.41
N LEU A 458 -12.02 8.89 -7.34
CA LEU A 458 -11.45 10.23 -7.51
C LEU A 458 -12.07 11.01 -8.69
N LEU A 459 -12.88 10.38 -9.53
CA LEU A 459 -13.37 10.97 -10.76
C LEU A 459 -14.77 11.57 -10.59
N HIS A 460 -15.00 12.67 -11.28
CA HIS A 460 -16.32 13.24 -11.55
C HIS A 460 -16.63 13.11 -13.04
N PHE A 461 -17.85 12.72 -13.38
CA PHE A 461 -18.27 12.48 -14.76
C PHE A 461 -19.24 13.56 -15.21
N VAL A 462 -19.07 14.01 -16.44
CA VAL A 462 -19.99 14.94 -17.12
C VAL A 462 -20.53 14.26 -18.36
N ASP A 463 -21.85 14.24 -18.47
CA ASP A 463 -22.58 13.72 -19.61
C ASP A 463 -23.17 14.87 -20.44
N VAL A 464 -22.94 14.84 -21.74
CA VAL A 464 -23.65 15.66 -22.72
C VAL A 464 -24.74 14.79 -23.31
N GLU A 465 -25.99 15.12 -22.99
CA GLU A 465 -27.15 14.39 -23.49
C GLU A 465 -27.39 14.65 -24.98
N PRO A 466 -27.97 13.69 -25.72
CA PRO A 466 -28.34 13.89 -27.12
C PRO A 466 -29.27 15.08 -27.36
N SER A 467 -30.09 15.44 -26.35
CA SER A 467 -30.98 16.60 -26.38
C SER A 467 -30.21 17.92 -26.51
N MET A 468 -29.06 18.03 -25.85
CA MET A 468 -28.19 19.20 -25.90
C MET A 468 -27.47 19.30 -27.23
N GLU A 469 -26.98 18.17 -27.78
CA GLU A 469 -26.39 18.14 -29.13
C GLU A 469 -27.42 18.56 -30.17
N ALA A 470 -28.63 17.98 -30.14
CA ALA A 470 -29.70 18.31 -31.08
C ALA A 470 -30.16 19.77 -30.98
N TYR A 471 -30.16 20.36 -29.77
CA TYR A 471 -30.49 21.78 -29.60
C TYR A 471 -29.37 22.69 -30.10
N ALA A 472 -28.10 22.33 -29.87
CA ALA A 472 -26.94 23.10 -30.34
C ALA A 472 -26.87 23.17 -31.87
N GLU A 473 -27.17 22.07 -32.58
CA GLU A 473 -27.25 22.04 -34.04
C GLU A 473 -28.28 23.05 -34.59
N ARG A 474 -29.42 23.26 -33.92
CA ARG A 474 -30.45 24.25 -34.34
C ARG A 474 -30.01 25.71 -34.17
N LEU A 475 -28.92 25.95 -33.45
CA LEU A 475 -28.36 27.28 -33.27
C LEU A 475 -27.26 27.58 -34.31
N ASP A 476 -26.88 26.59 -35.14
CA ASP A 476 -26.02 26.82 -36.28
C ASP A 476 -26.78 27.67 -37.32
N PRO A 477 -26.27 28.86 -37.70
CA PRO A 477 -26.94 29.74 -38.64
C PRO A 477 -27.14 29.16 -40.05
N ASP A 478 -26.47 28.05 -40.39
CA ASP A 478 -26.58 27.37 -41.69
C ASP A 478 -27.55 26.16 -41.67
N VAL A 479 -28.18 25.88 -40.53
CA VAL A 479 -29.19 24.82 -40.39
C VAL A 479 -30.60 25.41 -40.59
N GLU A 480 -31.32 24.93 -41.62
CA GLU A 480 -32.70 25.34 -41.95
C GLU A 480 -33.74 25.01 -40.87
#